data_AF-A0A961GKK2-F1
#
_entry.id   AF-A0A961GKK2-F1
#
_cell.length_a   1.000
_cell.length_b   1.000
_cell.length_c   1.000
_cell.angle_alpha   90.00
_cell.angle_beta   90.00
_cell.angle_gamma   90.00
#
_symmetry.space_group_name_H-M   'P 1'
#
loop_
_entity.id
_entity.type
_entity.pdbx_description
1 polymer ?
#
loop_
_entity_poly.entity_id
_entity_poly.type
_entity_poly.pdbx_seq_one_letter_code
_entity_poly.pdbx_strand_id
1 'polypeptide(L)' 'RLHLDSLGVRLTELSEEQASYIGVAQSGPYKPEHYRY' A
#
# COMPACT_ATOMS: atom_id res chain seq x y z
N ARG A 1 0.22 8.17 -6.32
CA ARG A 1 -0.04 8.84 -5.02
C ARG A 1 -0.22 10.37 -5.15
N LEU A 2 -0.21 10.95 -6.36
CA LEU A 2 -0.14 12.41 -6.61
C LEU A 2 -1.26 13.27 -6.00
N HIS A 3 -2.37 12.68 -5.53
CA HIS A 3 -3.50 13.42 -4.94
C HIS A 3 -3.52 13.39 -3.41
N LEU A 4 -2.64 12.64 -2.75
CA LEU A 4 -2.71 12.42 -1.31
C LEU A 4 -2.07 13.57 -0.51
N ASP A 5 -1.03 14.18 -1.06
CA ASP A 5 -0.28 15.26 -0.40
C ASP A 5 -1.16 16.51 -0.21
N SER A 6 -2.04 16.82 -1.17
CA SER A 6 -2.98 17.94 -1.06
C SER A 6 -4.03 17.76 0.04
N LEU A 7 -4.25 16.50 0.47
CA LEU A 7 -5.15 16.14 1.56
C LEU A 7 -4.42 16.04 2.90
N GLY A 8 -3.11 16.29 2.95
CA GLY A 8 -2.28 16.13 4.15
C GLY A 8 -2.19 14.69 4.64
N VAL A 9 -2.47 13.72 3.77
CA VAL A 9 -2.48 12.30 4.13
C VAL A 9 -1.05 11.81 4.36
N ARG A 10 -0.85 11.06 5.45
CA ARG A 10 0.39 10.33 5.73
C ARG A 10 0.13 8.84 5.60
N LEU A 11 0.75 8.21 4.61
CA LEU A 11 0.66 6.77 4.42
C LEU A 11 1.65 6.06 5.33
N THR A 12 1.19 4.98 5.97
CA THR A 12 2.09 4.04 6.64
C THR A 12 2.83 3.20 5.60
N GLU A 13 4.12 3.01 5.80
CA GLU A 13 4.94 2.12 4.99
C GLU A 13 5.02 0.75 5.66
N LEU A 14 4.88 -0.31 4.87
CA LEU A 14 5.03 -1.68 5.38
C LEU A 14 6.50 -1.98 5.66
N SER A 15 6.76 -2.68 6.75
CA SER A 15 8.07 -3.32 6.95
C SER A 15 8.26 -4.48 5.97
N GLU A 16 9.51 -4.93 5.80
CA GLU A 16 9.84 -6.14 5.02
C GLU A 16 9.07 -7.36 5.51
N GLU A 17 9.03 -7.55 6.83
CA GLU A 17 8.30 -8.64 7.47
C GLU A 17 6.81 -8.58 7.17
N GLN A 18 6.18 -7.40 7.29
CA GLN A 18 4.75 -7.21 7.02
C GLN A 18 4.41 -7.48 5.55
N ALA A 19 5.21 -6.95 4.64
CA ALA A 19 5.03 -7.15 3.20
C ALA A 19 5.14 -8.63 2.82
N SER A 20 6.15 -9.33 3.36
CA SER A 20 6.31 -10.77 3.20
C SER A 20 5.16 -11.55 3.82
N TYR A 21 4.69 -11.15 5.00
CA TYR A 21 3.62 -11.85 5.73
C TYR A 21 2.31 -11.88 4.95
N ILE A 22 1.96 -10.78 4.26
CA ILE A 22 0.73 -10.70 3.44
C ILE A 22 0.97 -10.99 1.95
N GLY A 23 2.20 -11.32 1.56
CA GLY A 23 2.55 -11.71 0.20
C GLY A 23 2.44 -10.58 -0.85
N VAL A 24 2.78 -9.35 -0.49
CA VAL A 24 2.78 -8.20 -1.42
C VAL A 24 4.13 -7.48 -1.43
N ALA A 25 4.44 -6.73 -2.49
CA ALA A 25 5.57 -5.82 -2.49
C ALA A 25 5.29 -4.59 -1.60
N GLN A 26 6.32 -4.04 -0.93
CA GLN A 26 6.18 -2.82 -0.10
C GLN A 26 5.66 -1.61 -0.89
N SER A 27 5.99 -1.50 -2.18
CA SER A 27 5.51 -0.45 -3.09
C SER A 27 4.16 -0.78 -3.74
N GLY A 28 3.58 -1.94 -3.44
CA GLY A 28 2.39 -2.47 -4.09
C GLY A 28 2.69 -3.15 -5.44
N PRO A 29 1.64 -3.60 -6.16
CA PRO A 29 0.22 -3.42 -5.85
C PRO A 29 -0.21 -4.09 -4.54
N TYR A 30 -1.03 -3.39 -3.76
CA TYR A 30 -1.40 -3.80 -2.39
C TYR A 30 -2.63 -4.72 -2.31
N LYS A 31 -3.31 -4.92 -3.44
CA LYS A 31 -4.55 -5.70 -3.56
C LYS A 31 -4.60 -6.37 -4.94
N PRO A 32 -5.24 -7.54 -5.06
CA PRO A 32 -5.42 -8.23 -6.34
C PRO A 32 -6.45 -7.53 -7.23
N GLU A 33 -6.45 -7.85 -8.53
CA GLU A 33 -7.29 -7.18 -9.54
C GLU A 33 -8.81 -7.29 -9.28
N HIS A 34 -9.27 -8.38 -8.68
CA HIS A 34 -10.69 -8.60 -8.37
C HIS A 34 -11.14 -7.94 -7.05
N TYR A 35 -10.25 -7.22 -6.37
CA TYR A 35 -10.58 -6.53 -5.13
C TYR A 35 -11.47 -5.30 -5.40
N ARG A 36 -12.57 -5.17 -4.67
CA ARG A 36 -13.59 -4.13 -4.91
C ARG A 36 -13.41 -2.84 -4.12
N TYR A 37 -12.24 -2.66 -3.50
CA TYR A 37 -11.88 -1.58 -2.58
C TYR A 37 -12.49 -1.73 -1.19
#